data_AF-I5B672-F1
#
_entry.id   AF-I5B672-F1
#
_cell.length_a   1.000
_cell.length_b   1.000
_cell.length_c   1.000
_cell.angle_alpha   90.00
_cell.angle_beta   90.00
_cell.angle_gamma   90.00
#
_symmetry.space_group_name_H-M   'P 1'
#
loop_
_entity.id
_entity.type
_entity.pdbx_description
1 polymer ?
#
loop_
_entity_poly.entity_id
_entity_poly.type
_entity_poly.pdbx_seq_one_letter_code
_entity_poly.pdbx_strand_id
1 'polypeptide(L)'
;MTVKRQKKNKMTPAEYLALERSSLDIKHEFFDGDVFAMVGAGINHNRININLAGELRNTFKADNSPHIEQYIRSDNGKWEYRSYESPDQMLNMESVNCDVLLSEIYLNVNFETQSRED
;
A
#
# COMPACT_ATOMS: atom_id res chain seq x y z
N MET A 1 -30.73 -26.48 14.16
CA MET A 1 -29.49 -26.45 14.97
C MET A 1 -29.34 -25.05 15.52
N THR A 2 -29.42 -24.87 16.83
CA THR A 2 -29.40 -23.54 17.47
C THR A 2 -27.95 -23.11 17.66
N VAL A 3 -27.47 -22.18 16.83
CA VAL A 3 -26.12 -21.62 16.96
C VAL A 3 -26.12 -20.68 18.17
N LYS A 4 -25.49 -21.10 19.26
CA LYS A 4 -25.21 -20.22 20.41
C LYS A 4 -24.18 -19.19 19.94
N ARG A 5 -24.59 -17.92 19.83
CA ARG A 5 -23.69 -16.77 19.64
C ARG A 5 -22.77 -16.70 20.86
N GLN A 6 -21.50 -17.09 20.69
CA GLN A 6 -20.52 -16.92 21.76
C GLN A 6 -20.34 -15.43 22.06
N LYS A 7 -20.27 -15.10 23.34
CA LYS A 7 -20.02 -13.75 23.84
C LYS A 7 -18.67 -13.30 23.29
N LYS A 8 -18.62 -12.20 22.52
CA LYS A 8 -17.35 -11.60 22.07
C LYS A 8 -16.60 -11.16 23.33
N ASN A 9 -15.59 -11.93 23.74
CA ASN A 9 -14.67 -11.51 24.80
C ASN A 9 -13.77 -10.43 24.19
N LYS A 10 -14.02 -9.17 24.55
CA LYS A 10 -13.08 -8.09 24.24
C LYS A 10 -11.76 -8.37 24.96
N MET A 11 -10.65 -8.34 24.23
CA MET A 11 -9.31 -8.48 24.79
C MET A 11 -8.72 -7.11 25.08
N THR A 12 -7.94 -7.02 26.15
CA THR A 12 -7.03 -5.90 26.35
C THR A 12 -5.80 -6.05 25.44
N PRO A 13 -5.06 -4.97 25.14
CA PRO A 13 -3.82 -5.06 24.38
C PRO A 13 -2.79 -6.02 24.99
N ALA A 14 -2.71 -6.10 26.32
CA ALA A 14 -1.79 -7.00 27.01
C ALA A 14 -2.15 -8.48 26.80
N GLU A 15 -3.45 -8.82 26.88
CA GLU A 15 -3.94 -10.18 26.62
C GLU A 15 -3.75 -10.57 25.15
N TYR A 16 -3.98 -9.64 24.22
CA TYR A 16 -3.71 -9.86 22.80
C TYR A 16 -2.24 -10.16 22.54
N LEU A 17 -1.31 -9.40 23.13
CA LEU A 17 0.12 -9.65 22.96
C LEU A 17 0.55 -11.00 23.53
N ALA A 18 -0.06 -11.45 24.63
CA ALA A 18 0.18 -12.78 25.17
C ALA A 18 -0.33 -13.88 24.23
N LEU A 19 -1.53 -13.70 23.66
CA LEU A 19 -2.10 -14.59 22.66
C LEU A 19 -1.20 -14.67 21.41
N GLU A 20 -0.80 -13.53 20.86
CA GLU A 20 0.01 -13.47 19.63
C GLU A 20 1.36 -14.16 19.80
N ARG A 21 1.99 -14.05 20.98
CA ARG A 21 3.24 -14.78 21.29
C ARG A 21 3.05 -16.29 21.40
N SER A 22 1.85 -16.75 21.74
CA SER A 22 1.52 -18.18 21.86
C SER A 22 1.02 -18.79 20.55
N SER A 23 0.60 -17.95 19.60
CA SER A 23 0.11 -18.38 18.29
C SER A 23 1.26 -18.50 17.31
N LEU A 24 1.58 -19.72 16.89
CA LEU A 24 2.71 -19.99 16.00
C LEU A 24 2.33 -19.96 14.51
N ASP A 25 1.06 -20.19 14.18
CA ASP A 25 0.62 -20.49 12.81
C ASP A 25 -0.41 -19.49 12.26
N ILE A 26 -0.98 -18.65 13.12
CA ILE A 26 -2.02 -17.68 12.78
C ILE A 26 -1.59 -16.33 13.34
N LYS A 27 -1.43 -15.35 12.45
CA LYS A 27 -1.30 -13.94 12.86
C LYS A 27 -2.66 -13.38 13.15
N HIS A 28 -2.76 -12.49 14.12
CA HIS A 28 -4.02 -11.82 14.44
C HIS A 28 -3.91 -10.30 14.34
N GLU A 29 -4.97 -9.64 13.91
CA GLU A 29 -5.14 -8.19 13.94
C GLU A 29 -6.00 -7.80 15.15
N PHE A 30 -5.56 -6.79 15.91
CA PHE A 30 -6.28 -6.26 17.06
C PHE A 30 -6.89 -4.89 16.73
N PHE A 31 -8.20 -4.75 16.91
CA PHE A 31 -8.91 -3.49 16.67
C PHE A 31 -10.05 -3.29 17.67
N ASP A 32 -10.00 -2.20 18.46
CA ASP A 32 -11.00 -1.86 19.49
C ASP A 32 -11.35 -3.04 20.43
N GLY A 33 -10.35 -3.83 20.84
CA GLY A 33 -10.56 -4.99 21.70
C GLY A 33 -11.11 -6.24 20.99
N ASP A 34 -11.44 -6.17 19.71
CA ASP A 34 -11.71 -7.34 18.88
C ASP A 34 -10.39 -7.88 18.29
N VAL A 35 -10.31 -9.20 18.14
CA VAL A 35 -9.17 -9.91 17.55
C VAL A 35 -9.65 -10.69 16.33
N PHE A 36 -8.97 -10.50 15.20
CA PHE A 36 -9.30 -11.12 13.92
C PHE A 36 -8.13 -11.97 13.44
N ALA A 37 -8.38 -13.19 12.95
CA ALA A 37 -7.32 -13.97 12.31
C ALA A 37 -6.96 -13.34 10.96
N MET A 38 -5.68 -13.05 10.74
CA MET A 38 -5.16 -12.56 9.47
C MET A 38 -4.90 -13.76 8.55
N VAL A 39 -5.65 -13.84 7.45
CA VAL A 39 -5.44 -14.86 6.42
C VAL A 39 -4.33 -14.36 5.48
N GLY A 40 -3.35 -15.23 5.19
CA GLY A 40 -2.37 -14.98 4.12
C GLY A 40 -0.94 -14.69 4.57
N ALA A 41 -0.59 -14.63 5.86
CA ALA A 41 0.81 -14.33 6.26
C ALA A 41 1.82 -15.50 6.08
N GLY A 42 1.49 -16.51 5.26
CA GLY A 42 2.37 -17.65 5.00
C GLY A 42 3.64 -17.25 4.24
N ILE A 43 4.70 -18.05 4.41
CA ILE A 43 6.03 -17.79 3.81
C ILE A 43 5.93 -17.53 2.29
N ASN A 44 5.12 -18.31 1.57
CA ASN A 44 4.96 -18.16 0.12
C ASN A 44 4.22 -16.88 -0.27
N HIS A 45 3.20 -16.46 0.48
CA HIS A 45 2.49 -15.19 0.21
C HIS A 45 3.42 -13.99 0.47
N ASN A 46 4.24 -14.05 1.52
CA ASN A 46 5.23 -13.01 1.77
C ASN A 46 6.28 -12.95 0.64
N ARG A 47 6.74 -14.11 0.15
CA ARG A 47 7.66 -14.19 -1.00
C ARG A 47 7.04 -13.59 -2.27
N ILE A 48 5.77 -13.88 -2.55
CA ILE A 48 5.06 -13.29 -3.71
C ILE A 48 4.99 -11.77 -3.58
N ASN A 49 4.62 -11.25 -2.42
CA ASN A 49 4.57 -9.80 -2.18
C ASN A 49 5.93 -9.13 -2.33
N ILE A 50 6.99 -9.72 -1.77
CA ILE A 50 8.36 -9.19 -1.89
C ILE A 50 8.82 -9.19 -3.34
N ASN A 51 8.59 -10.27 -4.08
CA ASN A 51 8.95 -10.35 -5.49
C ASN A 51 8.21 -9.29 -6.31
N LEU A 52 6.89 -9.17 -6.12
CA LEU A 52 6.07 -8.18 -6.81
C LEU A 52 6.53 -6.75 -6.51
N ALA A 53 6.75 -6.42 -5.24
CA ALA A 53 7.26 -5.12 -4.84
C ALA A 53 8.66 -4.84 -5.41
N GLY A 54 9.52 -5.87 -5.46
CA GLY A 54 10.86 -5.79 -6.05
C GLY A 54 10.84 -5.48 -7.54
N GLU A 55 10.01 -6.19 -8.30
CA GLU A 55 9.84 -5.95 -9.74
C GLU A 55 9.27 -4.55 -10.00
N LEU A 56 8.20 -4.16 -9.30
CA LEU A 56 7.62 -2.82 -9.41
C LEU A 56 8.66 -1.74 -9.08
N ARG A 57 9.42 -1.91 -8.01
CA ARG A 57 10.49 -0.98 -7.64
C ARG A 57 11.58 -0.90 -8.72
N ASN A 58 11.98 -2.02 -9.31
CA ASN A 58 13.01 -2.03 -10.34
C ASN A 58 12.53 -1.37 -11.63
N THR A 59 11.28 -1.62 -12.03
CA THR A 59 10.65 -0.95 -13.17
C THR A 59 10.56 0.56 -12.94
N PHE A 60 10.08 1.00 -11.77
CA PHE A 60 10.00 2.42 -11.43
C PHE A 60 11.36 3.08 -11.17
N LYS A 61 12.42 2.31 -10.91
CA LYS A 61 13.80 2.82 -10.81
C LYS A 61 14.53 2.92 -12.15
N ALA A 62 14.04 2.27 -13.21
CA ALA A 62 14.64 2.44 -14.53
C ALA A 62 14.49 3.88 -15.04
N ASP A 63 13.45 4.56 -14.56
CA ASP A 63 13.30 6.01 -14.64
C ASP A 63 13.74 6.63 -13.30
N ASN A 64 14.89 7.29 -13.27
CA ASN A 64 15.40 7.97 -12.07
C ASN A 64 14.71 9.32 -11.83
N SER A 65 13.46 9.47 -12.27
CA SER A 65 12.70 10.70 -12.11
C SER A 65 11.23 10.40 -11.81
N PRO A 66 10.54 11.27 -11.06
CA PRO A 66 9.11 11.16 -10.88
C PRO A 66 8.42 11.46 -12.21
N HIS A 67 7.66 10.49 -12.74
CA HIS A 67 6.95 10.64 -14.02
C HIS A 67 5.52 10.10 -13.91
N ILE A 68 4.53 10.97 -14.17
CA ILE A 68 3.10 10.59 -14.20
C ILE A 68 2.50 11.02 -15.54
N GLU A 69 1.77 10.08 -16.16
CA GLU A 69 0.93 10.36 -17.31
C GLU A 69 -0.55 10.35 -16.92
N GLN A 70 -1.27 11.40 -17.29
CA GLN A 70 -2.69 11.53 -17.03
C GLN A 70 -3.47 11.59 -18.35
N TYR A 71 -4.46 10.71 -18.48
CA TYR A 71 -5.39 10.66 -19.61
C TYR A 71 -6.78 11.04 -19.11
N ILE A 72 -7.29 12.19 -19.53
CA ILE A 72 -8.61 12.71 -19.14
C ILE A 72 -9.54 12.60 -20.33
N ARG A 73 -10.69 11.96 -20.13
CA ARG A 73 -11.75 11.92 -21.16
C ARG A 73 -12.65 13.14 -20.99
N SER A 74 -12.62 14.05 -21.96
CA SER A 74 -13.51 15.21 -22.00
C SER A 74 -14.93 14.81 -22.42
N ASP A 75 -15.93 15.60 -22.03
CA ASP A 75 -17.36 15.36 -22.33
C ASP A 75 -17.67 15.29 -23.84
N ASN A 76 -16.85 15.93 -24.67
CA ASN A 76 -16.95 15.87 -26.12
C ASN A 76 -16.36 14.57 -26.73
N GLY A 77 -15.95 13.62 -25.89
CA GLY A 77 -15.40 12.33 -26.30
C GLY A 77 -13.91 12.35 -26.70
N LYS A 78 -13.23 13.49 -26.59
CA LYS A 78 -11.79 13.60 -26.82
C LYS A 78 -11.00 13.19 -25.57
N TRP A 79 -9.76 12.76 -25.79
CA TRP A 79 -8.79 12.49 -24.73
C TRP A 79 -7.81 13.66 -24.64
N GLU A 80 -7.65 14.19 -23.43
CA GLU A 80 -6.56 15.08 -23.07
C GLU A 80 -5.46 14.27 -22.41
N TYR A 81 -4.22 14.55 -22.79
CA TYR A 81 -3.02 13.94 -22.21
C TYR A 81 -2.23 15.02 -21.49
N ARG A 82 -1.75 14.71 -20.28
CA ARG A 82 -0.83 15.54 -19.50
C ARG A 82 0.29 14.66 -18.96
N SER A 83 1.50 15.19 -18.94
CA SER A 83 2.65 14.55 -18.32
C SER A 83 3.22 15.45 -17.23
N TYR A 84 3.67 14.84 -16.15
CA TYR A 84 4.22 15.49 -14.96
C TYR A 84 5.57 14.83 -14.63
N GLU A 85 6.63 15.64 -14.57
CA GLU A 85 8.04 15.19 -14.49
C GLU A 85 8.79 15.82 -13.29
N SER A 86 8.13 16.70 -12.53
CA SER A 86 8.74 17.43 -11.42
C SER A 86 7.98 17.21 -10.11
N PRO A 87 8.68 16.99 -8.97
CA PRO A 87 8.07 16.84 -7.65
C PRO A 87 7.15 18.00 -7.21
N ASP A 88 7.37 19.19 -7.77
CA ASP A 88 6.64 20.42 -7.42
C ASP A 88 5.35 20.59 -8.25
N GLN A 89 5.11 19.72 -9.24
CA GLN A 89 3.88 19.76 -10.01
C GLN A 89 2.70 19.19 -9.21
N MET A 90 1.56 19.86 -9.33
CA MET A 90 0.31 19.41 -8.74
C MET A 90 -0.45 18.53 -9.74
N LEU A 91 -0.72 17.28 -9.37
CA LEU A 91 -1.66 16.44 -10.08
C LEU A 91 -3.08 16.79 -9.61
N ASN A 92 -3.89 17.30 -10.53
CA ASN A 92 -5.31 17.57 -10.29
C ASN A 92 -6.16 16.41 -10.83
N MET A 93 -7.03 15.86 -9.98
CA MET A 93 -7.98 14.79 -10.32
C MET A 93 -9.41 15.26 -10.02
N GLU A 94 -10.01 15.99 -10.96
CA GLU A 94 -11.35 16.58 -10.81
C GLU A 94 -12.44 15.55 -10.45
N SER A 95 -12.36 14.33 -11.00
CA SER A 95 -13.36 13.27 -10.80
C SER A 95 -13.52 12.83 -9.34
N VAL A 96 -12.48 13.02 -8.53
CA VAL A 96 -12.45 12.69 -7.11
C VAL A 96 -12.21 13.93 -6.24
N ASN A 97 -12.22 15.13 -6.84
CA ASN A 97 -11.95 16.41 -6.18
C ASN A 97 -10.69 16.35 -5.30
N CYS A 98 -9.59 15.86 -5.88
CA CYS A 98 -8.32 15.65 -5.20
C CYS A 98 -7.19 16.32 -5.97
N ASP A 99 -6.42 17.14 -5.24
CA ASP A 99 -5.15 17.70 -5.68
C ASP A 99 -4.05 17.09 -4.82
N VAL A 100 -3.00 16.60 -5.46
CA VAL A 100 -1.86 15.97 -4.77
C VAL A 100 -0.57 16.39 -5.45
N LEU A 101 0.45 16.77 -4.67
CA LEU A 101 1.77 17.06 -5.22
C LEU A 101 2.44 15.77 -5.65
N LEU A 102 3.19 15.80 -6.75
CA LEU A 102 3.98 14.65 -7.17
C LEU A 102 4.94 14.19 -6.05
N SER A 103 5.53 15.12 -5.30
CA SER A 103 6.37 14.80 -4.14
C SER A 103 5.64 14.00 -3.04
N GLU A 104 4.33 14.15 -2.88
CA GLU A 104 3.54 13.35 -1.94
C GLU A 104 3.28 11.93 -2.47
N ILE A 105 3.05 11.79 -3.78
CA ILE A 105 2.90 10.48 -4.44
C ILE A 105 4.21 9.68 -4.33
N TYR A 106 5.35 10.35 -4.52
CA TYR A 106 6.67 9.75 -4.45
C TYR A 106 7.33 9.90 -3.07
N LEU A 107 6.54 10.13 -2.01
CA LEU A 107 7.08 10.27 -0.66
C LEU A 107 7.91 9.02 -0.28
N ASN A 108 9.12 9.24 0.23
CA ASN A 108 10.12 8.20 0.58
C ASN A 108 10.70 7.42 -0.61
N VAL A 109 10.48 7.86 -1.84
CA VAL A 109 11.21 7.35 -3.01
C VAL A 109 12.47 8.17 -3.20
N ASN A 110 13.65 7.53 -3.09
CA ASN A 110 14.92 8.15 -3.44
C ASN A 110 15.33 7.76 -4.86
N PHE A 111 15.42 8.77 -5.73
CA PHE A 111 15.85 8.67 -7.13
C PHE A 111 17.37 8.79 -7.32
N GLU A 112 18.12 9.12 -6.27
CA GLU A 112 19.58 9.12 -6.32
C GLU A 112 20.08 7.70 -6.57
N THR A 113 20.79 7.53 -7.68
CA THR A 113 21.48 6.29 -8.01
C THR A 113 22.54 6.05 -6.94
N GLN A 114 22.47 4.93 -6.21
CA GLN A 114 23.66 4.46 -5.50
C GLN A 114 24.71 4.16 -6.56
N SER A 115 25.73 5.02 -6.67
CA SER A 115 26.97 4.67 -7.35
C SER A 115 27.45 3.37 -6.71
N ARG A 116 27.46 2.28 -7.48
CA ARG A 116 28.25 1.11 -7.10
C ARG A 116 29.69 1.61 -7.08
N GLU A 117 30.27 1.73 -5.89
CA GLU A 117 31.72 1.78 -5.77
C GLU A 117 32.22 0.42 -6.26
N ASP A 118 33.02 0.45 -7.33
CA ASP A 118 33.65 -0.71 -7.96
C ASP A 118 34.66 -1.41 -7.03
#